data_AF-A0A6C0F6P9-F1
#
_entry.id   AF-A0A6C0F6P9-F1
#
_cell.length_a   1.000
_cell.length_b   1.000
_cell.length_c   1.000
_cell.angle_alpha   90.00
_cell.angle_beta   90.00
_cell.angle_gamma   90.00
#
_symmetry.space_group_name_H-M   'P 1'
#
loop_
_entity.id
_entity.type
_entity.pdbx_description
1 polymer ?
#
loop_
_entity_poly.entity_id
_entity_poly.type
_entity_poly.pdbx_seq_one_letter_code
_entity_poly.pdbx_strand_id
1 'polypeptide(L)'
;MGNCFGVDQPMMTVGIKTVRASKFKDIETFKDALRAGGHIVADDEPLTLFKAEMLTFAPAYTKFYFVDAIRYKQTSIPVRKLYGK
;
A
#
# COMPACT_ATOMS: atom_id res chain seq x y z
N MET A 1 -24.43 14.98 -22.77
CA MET A 1 -23.02 14.50 -22.83
C MET A 1 -22.87 13.41 -21.78
N GLY A 2 -22.82 12.15 -22.23
CA GLY A 2 -22.88 10.97 -21.37
C GLY A 2 -21.58 10.67 -20.64
N ASN A 3 -21.73 10.22 -19.40
CA ASN A 3 -20.79 9.56 -18.50
C ASN A 3 -19.47 9.08 -19.15
N CYS A 4 -18.40 9.84 -18.94
CA CYS A 4 -17.04 9.35 -19.10
C CYS A 4 -16.36 9.30 -17.73
N PHE A 5 -16.55 8.16 -17.06
CA PHE A 5 -15.46 7.51 -16.33
C PHE A 5 -14.92 8.23 -15.08
N GLY A 6 -15.79 8.44 -14.09
CA GLY A 6 -15.41 8.33 -12.68
C GLY A 6 -15.05 6.88 -12.30
N VAL A 7 -14.27 6.20 -13.15
CA VAL A 7 -13.81 4.83 -12.89
C VAL A 7 -12.84 4.93 -11.75
N ASP A 8 -13.09 4.11 -10.75
CA ASP A 8 -12.20 3.89 -9.64
C ASP A 8 -10.89 3.29 -10.18
N GLN A 9 -9.98 4.16 -10.64
CA GLN A 9 -8.77 3.78 -11.37
C GLN A 9 -7.84 3.01 -10.43
N PRO A 10 -7.24 1.91 -10.89
CA PRO A 10 -6.26 1.18 -10.09
C PRO A 10 -5.01 2.07 -9.90
N MET A 11 -4.77 2.54 -8.68
CA MET A 11 -3.63 3.41 -8.35
C MET A 11 -2.40 2.62 -7.97
N MET A 12 -2.60 1.52 -7.24
CA MET A 12 -1.52 0.76 -6.62
C MET A 12 -1.93 -0.70 -6.48
N THR A 13 -0.98 -1.61 -6.51
CA THR A 13 -1.17 -2.98 -6.02
C THR A 13 -0.38 -3.18 -4.76
N VAL A 14 -0.99 -3.77 -3.75
CA VAL A 14 -0.38 -4.23 -2.51
C VAL A 14 -0.44 -5.76 -2.53
N GLY A 15 0.69 -6.39 -2.78
CA GLY A 15 0.77 -7.83 -3.04
C GLY A 15 -0.01 -8.20 -4.30
N ILE A 16 -1.00 -9.07 -4.12
CA ILE A 16 -1.92 -9.52 -5.19
C ILE A 16 -3.18 -8.65 -5.30
N LYS A 17 -3.39 -7.70 -4.38
CA LYS A 17 -4.61 -6.89 -4.33
C LYS A 17 -4.39 -5.54 -5.00
N THR A 18 -5.27 -5.22 -5.94
CA THR A 18 -5.31 -3.89 -6.56
C THR A 18 -6.10 -2.93 -5.70
N VAL A 19 -5.42 -1.90 -5.20
CA VAL A 19 -6.00 -0.75 -4.51
C VAL A 19 -6.40 0.30 -5.55
N ARG A 20 -7.69 0.60 -5.58
CA ARG A 20 -8.27 1.62 -6.46
C ARG A 20 -8.21 3.00 -5.80
N ALA A 21 -8.32 4.06 -6.60
CA ALA A 21 -8.16 5.44 -6.16
C ALA A 21 -9.08 5.86 -5.01
N SER A 22 -10.32 5.37 -4.94
CA SER A 22 -11.23 5.67 -3.84
C SER A 22 -10.72 5.08 -2.53
N LYS A 23 -10.30 3.81 -2.55
CA LYS A 23 -9.71 3.11 -1.40
C LYS A 23 -8.35 3.67 -1.00
N PHE A 24 -7.60 4.23 -1.95
CA PHE A 24 -6.31 4.86 -1.67
C PHE A 24 -6.45 6.11 -0.80
N LYS A 25 -7.55 6.87 -0.95
CA LYS A 25 -7.82 8.03 -0.10
C LYS A 25 -8.06 7.67 1.36
N ASP A 26 -8.55 6.45 1.62
CA ASP A 26 -8.74 5.92 2.97
C ASP A 26 -7.47 5.31 3.58
N ILE A 27 -6.37 5.21 2.82
CA ILE A 27 -5.09 4.65 3.31
C ILE A 27 -4.23 5.80 3.83
N GLU A 28 -4.29 6.04 5.14
CA GLU A 28 -3.43 7.00 5.82
C GLU A 28 -2.15 6.35 6.37
N THR A 29 -2.24 5.08 6.79
CA THR A 29 -1.14 4.36 7.44
C THR A 29 -0.74 3.08 6.71
N PHE A 30 0.45 2.55 7.00
CA PHE A 30 0.87 1.25 6.48
C PHE A 30 -0.04 0.11 6.92
N LYS A 31 -0.62 0.21 8.13
CA LYS A 31 -1.66 -0.71 8.61
C LYS A 31 -2.87 -0.74 7.68
N ASP A 32 -3.35 0.42 7.23
CA ASP A 32 -4.49 0.49 6.32
C ASP A 32 -4.16 -0.08 4.94
N ALA A 33 -2.93 0.17 4.45
CA ALA A 33 -2.44 -0.42 3.21
C ALA A 33 -2.39 -1.95 3.28
N LEU A 34 -1.87 -2.48 4.38
CA LEU A 34 -1.79 -3.93 4.62
C LEU A 34 -3.19 -4.53 4.78
N ARG A 35 -4.10 -3.83 5.47
CA ARG A 35 -5.50 -4.22 5.61
C ARG A 35 -6.23 -4.23 4.27
N ALA A 36 -5.96 -3.26 3.39
CA ALA A 36 -6.45 -3.25 2.02
C ALA A 36 -5.89 -4.44 1.20
N GLY A 37 -4.66 -4.85 1.49
CA GLY A 37 -4.03 -6.08 0.99
C GLY A 37 -4.62 -7.38 1.57
N GLY A 38 -5.47 -7.31 2.60
CA GLY A 38 -6.05 -8.46 3.29
C GLY A 38 -5.21 -8.97 4.48
N HIS A 39 -4.22 -8.21 4.93
CA HIS A 39 -3.38 -8.56 6.07
C HIS A 39 -3.79 -7.74 7.30
N ILE A 40 -4.12 -8.41 8.40
CA ILE A 40 -4.39 -7.75 9.68
C ILE A 40 -3.06 -7.64 10.43
N VAL A 41 -2.66 -6.41 10.73
CA VAL A 41 -1.39 -6.07 11.37
C VAL A 41 -1.66 -5.22 12.61
N ALA A 42 -0.93 -5.49 13.70
CA ALA A 42 -1.01 -4.71 14.93
C ALA A 42 -0.30 -3.35 14.76
N ASP A 43 -0.77 -2.32 15.47
CA ASP A 43 -0.29 -0.94 15.29
C ASP A 43 1.22 -0.78 15.58
N ASP A 44 1.71 -1.42 16.64
CA ASP A 44 3.12 -1.40 17.05
C ASP A 44 4.01 -2.39 16.29
N GLU A 45 3.49 -3.05 15.26
CA GLU A 45 4.25 -4.10 14.61
C GLU A 45 5.33 -3.50 13.70
N PRO A 46 6.61 -3.90 13.87
CA PRO A 46 7.68 -3.38 13.04
C PRO A 46 7.56 -3.93 11.62
N LEU A 47 7.48 -3.02 10.66
CA LEU A 47 7.49 -3.31 9.24
C LEU A 47 8.87 -2.99 8.67
N THR A 48 9.29 -3.82 7.73
CA THR A 48 10.46 -3.54 6.90
C THR A 48 9.99 -3.01 5.56
N LEU A 49 10.34 -1.77 5.26
CA LEU A 49 9.98 -1.07 4.04
C LEU A 49 11.18 -1.08 3.08
N PHE A 50 10.93 -1.43 1.83
CA PHE A 50 11.93 -1.42 0.77
C PHE A 50 11.59 -0.29 -0.20
N LYS A 51 12.54 0.63 -0.44
CA LYS A 51 12.37 1.74 -1.38
C LYS A 51 13.67 1.99 -2.11
N ALA A 52 13.72 1.78 -3.42
CA ALA A 52 14.85 2.11 -4.31
C ALA A 52 16.21 1.79 -3.67
N GLU A 53 16.39 0.53 -3.23
CA GLU A 53 17.59 0.00 -2.58
C GLU A 53 17.82 0.38 -1.11
N MET A 54 16.99 1.26 -0.53
CA MET A 54 16.99 1.55 0.90
C MET A 54 16.02 0.64 1.65
N LEU A 55 16.48 0.16 2.80
CA LEU A 55 15.70 -0.65 3.72
C LEU A 55 15.43 0.19 4.98
N THR A 56 14.16 0.49 5.22
CA THR A 56 13.71 1.32 6.34
C THR A 56 12.86 0.49 7.29
N PHE A 57 13.08 0.62 8.59
CA PHE A 57 12.22 0.02 9.60
C PHE A 57 11.25 1.06 10.12
N ALA A 58 9.96 0.77 10.05
CA ALA A 58 8.93 1.67 10.52
C ALA A 58 7.78 0.87 11.17
N PRO A 59 7.17 1.37 12.24
CA PRO A 59 5.99 0.74 12.81
C PRO A 59 4.77 0.87 11.88
N ALA A 60 3.78 -0.01 12.02
CA ALA A 60 2.61 -0.07 11.14
C ALA A 60 1.71 1.18 11.18
N TYR A 61 1.71 1.92 12.30
CA TYR A 61 1.00 3.21 12.41
C TYR A 61 1.66 4.36 11.62
N THR A 62 2.85 4.14 11.05
CA THR A 62 3.55 5.18 10.29
C THR A 62 2.72 5.61 9.08
N LYS A 63 2.74 6.91 8.76
CA LYS A 63 2.08 7.45 7.57
C LYS A 63 2.52 6.70 6.32
N PHE A 64 1.55 6.31 5.50
CA PHE A 64 1.81 5.59 4.26
C PHE A 64 2.54 6.47 3.26
N TYR A 65 3.60 5.93 2.66
CA TYR A 65 4.27 6.51 1.50
C TYR A 65 4.60 5.40 0.50
N PHE A 66 4.79 5.78 -0.75
CA PHE A 66 5.11 4.81 -1.79
C PHE A 66 6.47 4.16 -1.55
N VAL A 67 6.43 2.83 -1.43
CA VAL A 67 7.55 1.91 -1.27
C VAL A 67 7.43 0.83 -2.34
N ASP A 68 8.52 0.13 -2.64
CA ASP A 68 8.55 -0.97 -3.60
C ASP A 68 8.05 -2.28 -2.99
N ALA A 69 8.30 -2.48 -1.69
CA ALA A 69 7.77 -3.62 -0.95
C ALA A 69 7.65 -3.32 0.54
N ILE A 70 6.71 -4.00 1.18
CA ILE A 70 6.54 -4.04 2.63
C ILE A 70 6.75 -5.48 3.06
N ARG A 71 7.68 -5.72 3.97
CA ARG A 71 7.88 -7.04 4.57
C ARG A 71 7.38 -7.04 6.00
N TYR A 72 6.53 -8.01 6.29
CA TYR A 72 5.85 -8.20 7.57
C TYR A 72 6.05 -9.65 8.03
N LYS A 73 6.63 -9.87 9.22
CA LYS A 73 6.95 -11.15 9.89
C LYS A 73 7.76 -12.19 9.09
N GLN A 74 7.39 -12.48 7.85
CA GLN A 74 8.10 -13.28 6.83
C GLN A 74 7.51 -13.10 5.42
N THR A 75 6.37 -12.41 5.29
CA THR A 75 5.69 -12.14 4.02
C THR A 75 6.20 -10.85 3.42
N SER A 76 6.75 -10.94 2.20
CA SER A 76 7.08 -9.77 1.39
C SER A 76 5.88 -9.43 0.51
N ILE A 77 5.31 -8.26 0.74
CA ILE A 77 4.16 -7.71 0.03
C ILE A 77 4.70 -6.65 -0.94
N PRO A 78 4.87 -6.98 -2.23
CA PRO A 78 5.31 -6.00 -3.21
C PRO A 78 4.27 -4.90 -3.35
N VAL A 79 4.70 -3.65 -3.37
CA VAL A 79 3.85 -2.50 -3.60
C VAL A 79 4.25 -1.91 -4.95
N ARG A 80 3.33 -1.95 -5.92
CA ARG A 80 3.58 -1.37 -7.25
C ARG A 80 2.59 -0.26 -7.51
N LYS A 81 3.12 0.90 -7.90
CA LYS A 81 2.31 2.00 -8.41
C LYS A 81 1.89 1.65 -9.84
N LEU A 82 0.59 1.59 -10.09
CA LEU A 82 0.05 1.32 -11.43
C LEU A 82 -0.17 2.59 -12.24
N TYR A 83 -0.26 3.75 -11.56
CA TYR A 83 -0.56 5.03 -12.19
C TYR A 83 0.50 6.09 -11.86
N GLY A 84 0.99 6.78 -12.89
CA GLY A 84 2.08 7.76 -12.79
C GLY A 84 3.37 7.22 -13.42
N LYS A 85 3.55 7.53 -14.71
CA LYS A 85 4.86 7.53 -15.37
C LYS A 85 5.75 8.60 -14.75
#